data_AF-A0A924LHQ9-F1
#
_entry.id   AF-A0A924LHQ9-F1
#
_cell.length_a   1.000
_cell.length_b   1.000
_cell.length_c   1.000
_cell.angle_alpha   90.00
_cell.angle_beta   90.00
_cell.angle_gamma   90.00
#
_symmetry.space_group_name_H-M   'P 1'
#
loop_
_entity.id
_entity.type
_entity.pdbx_description
1 polymer ?
#
loop_
_entity_poly.entity_id
_entity_poly.type
_entity_poly.pdbx_seq_one_letter_code
_entity_poly.pdbx_strand_id
1 'polypeptide(L)'
;MIDPPEATMPAVAPVPSVQPPAKRSAGTVLTALGLALLVIGLGFLGTQVQDVAGNVSQLDMTTHRLIAASDKATAAQTASLRADMAGRLTALEQRLVAVEQDQARPAPRLDRLTARVTALEAQGPATTPAEAAPSDVMQRVAGLEQRLAVAEAAVTKTAARAAQLDAVASASKALAAGKPLGVIPGAPPALARYADSKPPTDASLRQEFAGLAVRATEASKPETEADTMAQRMWLHVRSLVTIKDRDKVLVGAPAAIVLGEAQDRLAAGDLAAAVATLAALDPAAAAIMADWTARAQALLDARAALATLPGAR
;
A
#
# COMPACT_ATOMS: atom_id res chain seq x y z
N MET A 1 -113.09 32.05 21.25
CA MET A 1 -112.75 31.82 22.67
C MET A 1 -113.72 30.77 23.17
N ILE A 2 -113.32 29.50 23.10
CA ILE A 2 -113.86 28.31 23.79
C ILE A 2 -112.82 27.21 23.47
N ASP A 3 -112.13 26.74 24.51
CA ASP A 3 -111.21 25.59 24.51
C ASP A 3 -111.93 24.28 24.17
N PRO A 4 -111.19 23.33 23.56
CA PRO A 4 -111.41 21.92 23.82
C PRO A 4 -110.12 21.18 24.28
N PRO A 5 -110.28 19.98 24.85
CA PRO A 5 -109.63 19.59 26.11
C PRO A 5 -108.34 18.77 26.01
N GLU A 6 -107.68 18.68 27.17
CA GLU A 6 -106.58 17.79 27.55
C GLU A 6 -106.69 16.37 26.95
N ALA A 7 -105.60 15.94 26.30
CA ALA A 7 -105.33 14.55 26.01
C ALA A 7 -104.03 14.13 26.71
N THR A 8 -104.22 13.19 27.62
CA THR A 8 -103.31 12.48 28.50
C THR A 8 -102.06 11.91 27.81
N MET A 9 -100.91 12.07 28.47
CA MET A 9 -99.64 11.43 28.15
C MET A 9 -99.74 9.90 28.32
N PRO A 10 -99.22 9.08 27.38
CA PRO A 10 -98.99 7.67 27.63
C PRO A 10 -97.66 7.40 28.35
N ALA A 11 -97.74 6.48 29.30
CA ALA A 11 -96.68 6.02 30.19
C ALA A 11 -95.46 5.41 29.47
N VAL A 12 -94.29 5.76 29.99
CA VAL A 12 -92.98 5.19 29.63
C VAL A 12 -92.89 3.75 30.13
N ALA A 13 -92.74 2.80 29.21
CA ALA A 13 -92.42 1.40 29.53
C ALA A 13 -90.90 1.22 29.77
N PRO A 14 -90.49 0.36 30.72
CA PRO A 14 -89.08 0.15 31.04
C PRO A 14 -88.35 -0.66 29.95
N VAL A 15 -87.16 -0.18 29.59
CA VAL A 15 -86.22 -0.78 28.63
C VAL A 15 -85.63 -2.08 29.20
N PRO A 16 -85.71 -3.23 28.50
CA PRO A 16 -85.02 -4.45 28.91
C PRO A 16 -83.50 -4.31 28.71
N SER A 17 -82.75 -4.46 29.79
CA SER A 17 -81.28 -4.49 29.76
C SER A 17 -80.80 -5.84 29.22
N VAL A 18 -80.21 -5.83 28.02
CA VAL A 18 -79.56 -6.99 27.42
C VAL A 18 -78.17 -7.15 28.04
N GLN A 19 -77.95 -8.25 28.77
CA GLN A 19 -76.62 -8.67 29.21
C GLN A 19 -75.79 -9.12 28.00
N PRO A 20 -74.58 -8.59 27.78
CA PRO A 20 -73.68 -9.12 26.76
C PRO A 20 -73.03 -10.44 27.22
N PRO A 21 -72.81 -11.41 26.31
CA PRO A 21 -72.14 -12.65 26.65
C PRO A 21 -70.66 -12.41 26.98
N ALA A 22 -70.19 -13.07 28.04
CA ALA A 22 -68.81 -13.04 28.50
C ALA A 22 -67.85 -13.55 27.40
N LYS A 23 -67.12 -12.62 26.78
CA LYS A 23 -66.01 -12.94 25.86
C LYS A 23 -64.84 -13.47 26.67
N ARG A 24 -64.61 -14.79 26.63
CA ARG A 24 -63.33 -15.38 27.04
C ARG A 24 -62.24 -14.85 26.09
N SER A 25 -61.26 -14.15 26.64
CA SER A 25 -60.22 -13.42 25.92
C SER A 25 -59.24 -14.37 25.22
N ALA A 26 -59.44 -14.60 23.92
CA ALA A 26 -58.45 -15.25 23.06
C ALA A 26 -57.20 -14.35 22.79
N GLY A 27 -57.23 -13.09 23.22
CA GLY A 27 -56.13 -12.14 23.03
C GLY A 27 -54.89 -12.39 23.88
N THR A 28 -55.01 -13.02 25.06
CA THR A 28 -53.88 -13.27 25.95
C THR A 28 -52.99 -14.44 25.52
N VAL A 29 -53.55 -15.41 24.78
CA VAL A 29 -52.76 -16.55 24.27
C VAL A 29 -51.94 -16.13 23.04
N LEU A 30 -52.46 -15.23 22.19
CA LEU A 30 -51.74 -14.70 21.02
C LEU A 30 -50.62 -13.74 21.40
N THR A 31 -50.79 -12.90 22.43
CA THR A 31 -49.72 -12.03 22.93
C THR A 31 -48.62 -12.84 23.65
N ALA A 32 -48.99 -13.86 24.44
CA ALA A 32 -48.00 -14.74 25.07
C ALA A 32 -47.17 -15.54 24.05
N LEU A 33 -47.79 -16.01 22.96
CA LEU A 33 -47.08 -16.72 21.90
C LEU A 33 -46.13 -15.79 21.10
N GLY A 34 -46.57 -14.56 20.82
CA GLY A 34 -45.73 -13.55 20.16
C GLY A 34 -44.51 -13.15 21.01
N LEU A 35 -44.69 -13.02 22.32
CA LEU A 35 -43.61 -12.69 23.26
C LEU A 35 -42.63 -13.87 23.43
N ALA A 36 -43.14 -15.11 23.44
CA ALA A 36 -42.30 -16.31 23.46
C ALA A 36 -41.43 -16.43 22.19
N LEU A 37 -42.00 -16.19 21.00
CA LEU A 37 -41.24 -16.17 19.74
C LEU A 37 -40.21 -15.04 19.70
N LEU A 38 -40.51 -13.88 20.28
CA LEU A 38 -39.59 -12.75 20.36
C LEU A 38 -38.41 -13.06 21.30
N VAL A 39 -38.65 -13.72 22.44
CA VAL A 39 -37.59 -14.15 23.36
C VAL A 39 -36.72 -15.25 22.74
N ILE A 40 -37.30 -16.20 22.02
CA ILE A 40 -36.55 -17.25 21.30
C ILE A 40 -35.72 -16.62 20.17
N GLY A 41 -36.27 -15.67 19.41
CA GLY A 41 -35.56 -14.93 18.37
C GLY A 41 -34.40 -14.08 18.91
N LEU A 42 -34.59 -13.41 20.06
CA LEU A 42 -33.52 -12.66 20.75
C LEU A 42 -32.42 -13.56 21.30
N GLY A 43 -32.78 -14.75 21.81
CA GLY A 43 -31.81 -15.76 22.22
C GLY A 43 -30.95 -16.25 21.06
N PHE A 44 -31.57 -16.54 19.91
CA PHE A 44 -30.87 -16.99 18.70
C PHE A 44 -29.98 -15.91 18.09
N LEU A 45 -30.42 -14.64 18.15
CA LEU A 45 -29.61 -13.51 17.70
C LEU A 45 -28.41 -13.26 18.64
N GLY A 46 -28.58 -13.45 19.94
CA GLY A 46 -27.49 -13.38 20.92
C GLY A 46 -26.41 -14.44 20.69
N THR A 47 -26.80 -15.67 20.36
CA THR A 47 -25.84 -16.75 20.06
C THR A 47 -25.07 -16.48 18.75
N GLN A 48 -25.71 -15.91 17.73
CA GLN A 48 -25.01 -15.55 16.49
C GLN A 48 -24.03 -14.38 16.68
N VAL A 49 -24.35 -13.41 17.53
CA VAL A 49 -23.43 -12.30 17.87
C VAL A 49 -22.20 -12.81 18.62
N GLN A 50 -22.34 -13.85 19.46
CA GLN A 50 -21.21 -14.48 20.14
C GLN A 50 -20.28 -15.24 19.19
N ASP A 51 -20.81 -15.95 18.19
CA ASP A 51 -19.99 -16.63 17.18
C ASP A 51 -19.22 -15.63 16.30
N VAL A 52 -19.82 -14.48 15.97
CA VAL A 52 -19.13 -13.42 15.21
C VAL A 52 -18.01 -12.78 16.04
N ALA A 53 -18.21 -12.54 17.34
CA ALA A 53 -17.17 -11.98 18.22
C ALA A 53 -15.95 -12.91 18.36
N GLY A 54 -16.17 -14.23 18.39
CA GLY A 54 -15.10 -15.23 18.37
C GLY A 54 -14.28 -15.19 17.07
N ASN A 55 -14.96 -15.07 15.93
CA ASN A 55 -14.32 -15.01 14.62
C ASN A 55 -13.53 -13.72 14.41
N VAL A 56 -14.00 -12.57 14.91
CA VAL A 56 -13.27 -11.29 14.87
C VAL A 56 -11.96 -11.38 15.66
N SER A 57 -11.99 -12.02 16.83
CA SER A 57 -10.79 -12.21 17.67
C SER A 57 -9.73 -13.10 16.99
N GLN A 58 -10.18 -14.14 16.25
CA GLN A 58 -9.27 -14.94 15.43
C GLN A 58 -8.71 -14.14 14.26
N LEU A 59 -9.53 -13.31 13.62
CA LEU A 59 -9.10 -12.47 12.50
C LEU A 59 -8.04 -11.45 12.93
N ASP A 60 -8.21 -10.80 14.09
CA ASP A 60 -7.21 -9.90 14.66
C ASP A 60 -5.89 -10.61 14.97
N MET A 61 -5.94 -11.82 15.54
CA MET A 61 -4.72 -12.61 15.77
C MET A 61 -4.02 -13.00 14.47
N THR A 62 -4.76 -13.36 13.43
CA THR A 62 -4.14 -13.68 12.12
C THR A 62 -3.54 -12.46 11.46
N THR A 63 -4.20 -11.30 11.55
CA THR A 63 -3.72 -10.03 11.02
C THR A 63 -2.44 -9.59 11.72
N HIS A 64 -2.40 -9.66 13.06
CA HIS A 64 -1.18 -9.37 13.82
C HIS A 64 -0.03 -10.34 13.50
N ARG A 65 -0.32 -11.62 13.25
CA ARG A 65 0.70 -12.60 12.83
C ARG A 65 1.24 -12.30 11.44
N LEU A 66 0.39 -11.86 10.50
CA LEU A 66 0.82 -11.49 9.15
C LEU A 66 1.69 -10.23 9.16
N ILE A 67 1.31 -9.22 9.93
CA ILE A 67 2.11 -8.00 10.10
C ILE A 67 3.47 -8.35 10.73
N ALA A 68 3.48 -9.10 11.84
CA ALA A 68 4.73 -9.51 12.48
C ALA A 68 5.62 -10.41 11.59
N ALA A 69 5.02 -11.22 10.72
CA ALA A 69 5.75 -12.03 9.74
C ALA A 69 6.36 -11.17 8.63
N SER A 70 5.61 -10.17 8.13
CA SER A 70 6.08 -9.20 7.14
C SER A 70 7.24 -8.35 7.67
N ASP A 71 7.13 -7.88 8.92
CA ASP A 71 8.19 -7.10 9.59
C ASP A 71 9.46 -7.94 9.80
N LYS A 72 9.30 -9.22 10.15
CA LYS A 72 10.44 -10.15 10.24
C LYS A 72 11.09 -10.41 8.89
N ALA A 73 10.30 -10.55 7.82
CA ALA A 73 10.83 -10.77 6.48
C ALA A 73 11.62 -9.56 5.97
N THR A 74 11.11 -8.35 6.18
CA THR A 74 11.81 -7.11 5.82
C THR A 74 13.07 -6.88 6.67
N ALA A 75 13.02 -7.18 7.97
CA ALA A 75 14.20 -7.14 8.83
C ALA A 75 15.28 -8.16 8.40
N ALA A 76 14.89 -9.38 8.01
CA ALA A 76 15.82 -10.38 7.50
C ALA A 76 16.42 -9.97 6.15
N GLN A 77 15.62 -9.39 5.26
CA GLN A 77 16.09 -8.92 3.95
C GLN A 77 17.09 -7.76 4.10
N THR A 78 16.79 -6.77 4.95
CA THR A 78 17.71 -5.67 5.24
C THR A 78 19.00 -6.14 5.93
N ALA A 79 18.92 -7.12 6.83
CA ALA A 79 20.09 -7.74 7.44
C ALA A 79 20.97 -8.46 6.41
N SER A 80 20.35 -9.19 5.47
CA SER A 80 21.07 -9.89 4.39
C SER A 80 21.77 -8.92 3.43
N LEU A 81 21.12 -7.83 3.02
CA LEU A 81 21.76 -6.79 2.20
C LEU A 81 22.93 -6.13 2.94
N ARG A 82 22.77 -5.87 4.25
CA ARG A 82 23.85 -5.28 5.06
C ARG A 82 25.04 -6.24 5.17
N ALA A 83 24.78 -7.53 5.38
CA ALA A 83 25.82 -8.55 5.43
C ALA A 83 26.54 -8.73 4.08
N ASP A 84 25.80 -8.70 2.97
CA ASP A 84 26.38 -8.73 1.62
C ASP A 84 27.26 -7.50 1.35
N MET A 85 26.78 -6.29 1.66
CA MET A 85 27.59 -5.08 1.52
C MET A 85 28.84 -5.10 2.41
N ALA A 86 28.73 -5.58 3.65
CA ALA A 86 29.89 -5.74 4.53
C ALA A 86 30.90 -6.74 3.95
N GLY A 87 30.44 -7.87 3.43
CA GLY A 87 31.30 -8.86 2.76
C GLY A 87 31.98 -8.28 1.51
N ARG A 88 31.28 -7.47 0.72
CA ARG A 88 31.84 -6.78 -0.45
C ARG A 88 32.87 -5.72 -0.06
N LEU A 89 32.64 -4.98 1.02
CA LEU A 89 33.60 -4.01 1.56
C LEU A 89 34.89 -4.72 2.03
N THR A 90 34.77 -5.80 2.81
CA THR A 90 35.93 -6.58 3.22
C THR A 90 36.67 -7.19 2.03
N ALA A 91 35.95 -7.68 1.02
CA ALA A 91 36.57 -8.19 -0.21
C ALA A 91 37.30 -7.08 -1.01
N LEU A 92 36.77 -5.85 -1.02
CA LEU A 92 37.42 -4.70 -1.64
C LEU A 92 38.65 -4.24 -0.84
N GLU A 93 38.58 -4.20 0.49
CA GLU A 93 39.71 -3.90 1.37
C GLU A 93 40.84 -4.93 1.18
N GLN A 94 40.52 -6.23 1.14
CA GLN A 94 41.50 -7.28 0.88
C GLN A 94 42.14 -7.14 -0.51
N ARG A 95 41.36 -6.75 -1.53
CA ARG A 95 41.91 -6.47 -2.86
C ARG A 95 42.80 -5.24 -2.87
N LEU A 96 42.44 -4.19 -2.12
CA LEU A 96 43.25 -2.99 -2.00
C LEU A 96 44.60 -3.33 -1.34
N VAL A 97 44.58 -4.07 -0.23
CA VAL A 97 45.80 -4.53 0.44
C VAL A 97 46.64 -5.44 -0.46
N ALA A 98 46.01 -6.33 -1.25
CA ALA A 98 46.73 -7.16 -2.21
C ALA A 98 47.39 -6.34 -3.32
N VAL A 99 46.71 -5.31 -3.83
CA VAL A 99 47.25 -4.37 -4.84
C VAL A 99 48.36 -3.51 -4.23
N GLU A 100 48.18 -2.98 -3.02
CA GLU A 100 49.20 -2.21 -2.30
C GLU A 100 50.43 -3.06 -1.98
N GLN A 101 50.27 -4.33 -1.61
CA GLN A 101 51.40 -5.24 -1.40
C GLN A 101 52.11 -5.62 -2.70
N ASP A 102 51.40 -5.74 -3.82
CA ASP A 102 52.00 -5.98 -5.13
C ASP A 102 52.71 -4.71 -5.66
N GLN A 103 52.19 -3.51 -5.33
CA GLN A 103 52.80 -2.21 -5.61
C GLN A 103 53.93 -1.81 -4.66
N ALA A 104 53.95 -2.32 -3.42
CA ALA A 104 54.99 -2.11 -2.42
C ALA A 104 56.13 -3.16 -2.50
N ARG A 105 56.00 -4.16 -3.39
CA ARG A 105 57.08 -5.08 -3.79
C ARG A 105 57.72 -4.76 -5.17
N PRO A 106 57.97 -3.50 -5.58
CA PRO A 106 58.74 -3.23 -6.78
C PRO A 106 60.23 -3.49 -6.52
N ALA A 107 60.70 -3.30 -5.28
CA ALA A 107 62.09 -3.48 -4.87
C ALA A 107 62.65 -4.89 -5.14
N PRO A 108 62.04 -6.01 -4.71
CA PRO A 108 62.57 -7.34 -5.03
C PRO A 108 62.44 -7.71 -6.52
N ARG A 109 61.53 -7.08 -7.27
CA ARG A 109 61.46 -7.26 -8.74
C ARG A 109 62.57 -6.47 -9.44
N LEU A 110 62.85 -5.26 -8.97
CA LEU A 110 63.95 -4.42 -9.43
C LEU A 110 65.30 -5.03 -9.06
N ASP A 111 65.51 -5.48 -7.82
CA ASP A 111 66.75 -6.15 -7.39
C ASP A 111 67.00 -7.44 -8.19
N ARG A 112 65.94 -8.18 -8.50
CA ARG A 112 66.05 -9.39 -9.33
C ARG A 112 66.26 -9.06 -10.81
N LEU A 113 65.76 -7.93 -11.30
CA LEU A 113 66.06 -7.42 -12.63
C LEU A 113 67.50 -6.91 -12.69
N THR A 114 67.95 -6.14 -11.71
CA THR A 114 69.33 -5.65 -11.56
C THR A 114 70.28 -6.84 -11.49
N ALA A 115 70.02 -7.84 -10.64
CA ALA A 115 70.83 -9.06 -10.54
C ALA A 115 70.82 -9.90 -11.82
N ARG A 116 69.70 -9.93 -12.56
CA ARG A 116 69.64 -10.59 -13.88
C ARG A 116 70.43 -9.81 -14.93
N VAL A 117 70.39 -8.48 -14.92
CA VAL A 117 71.20 -7.63 -15.80
C VAL A 117 72.68 -7.81 -15.47
N THR A 118 73.08 -7.82 -14.19
CA THR A 118 74.49 -8.08 -13.81
C THR A 118 74.93 -9.50 -14.17
N ALA A 119 74.05 -10.50 -14.05
CA ALA A 119 74.34 -11.87 -14.47
C ALA A 119 74.45 -12.01 -16.01
N LEU A 120 73.61 -11.28 -16.76
CA LEU A 120 73.66 -11.19 -18.23
C LEU A 120 74.90 -10.42 -18.72
N GLU A 121 75.31 -9.37 -18.01
CA GLU A 121 76.54 -8.61 -18.31
C GLU A 121 77.81 -9.41 -17.96
N ALA A 122 77.76 -10.24 -16.90
CA ALA A 122 78.84 -11.16 -16.55
C ALA A 122 78.93 -12.38 -17.49
N GLN A 123 77.82 -12.75 -18.14
CA GLN A 123 77.79 -13.64 -19.30
C GLN A 123 78.17 -12.85 -20.56
N GLY A 124 79.47 -12.49 -20.67
CA GLY A 124 80.07 -12.03 -21.93
C GLY A 124 79.73 -12.98 -23.09
N PRO A 125 79.93 -12.55 -24.36
CA PRO A 125 79.19 -13.00 -25.54
C PRO A 125 79.38 -14.50 -25.82
N ALA A 126 78.62 -15.33 -25.10
CA ALA A 126 78.53 -16.75 -25.28
C ALA A 126 77.17 -17.04 -25.91
N THR A 127 77.24 -17.27 -27.22
CA THR A 127 76.20 -17.77 -28.13
C THR A 127 75.16 -18.68 -27.44
N THR A 128 74.09 -18.07 -26.93
CA THR A 128 72.74 -18.62 -26.73
C THR A 128 71.76 -17.44 -26.86
N PRO A 129 70.54 -17.65 -27.39
CA PRO A 129 69.85 -16.62 -28.16
C PRO A 129 69.39 -15.44 -27.29
N ALA A 130 70.16 -14.35 -27.33
CA ALA A 130 69.83 -13.05 -26.78
C ALA A 130 68.55 -12.42 -27.38
N GLU A 131 67.97 -13.03 -28.42
CA GLU A 131 66.69 -12.62 -29.01
C GLU A 131 65.44 -13.10 -28.24
N ALA A 132 65.55 -14.10 -27.35
CA ALA A 132 64.40 -14.66 -26.62
C ALA A 132 64.05 -13.92 -25.31
N ALA A 133 65.04 -13.30 -24.65
CA ALA A 133 64.83 -12.52 -23.42
C ALA A 133 64.05 -11.19 -23.64
N PRO A 134 64.35 -10.37 -24.66
CA PRO A 134 63.58 -9.15 -24.93
C PRO A 134 62.13 -9.46 -25.37
N SER A 135 61.90 -10.60 -26.02
CA SER A 135 60.55 -11.02 -26.44
C SER A 135 59.66 -11.47 -25.28
N ASP A 136 60.18 -12.14 -24.24
CA ASP A 136 59.42 -12.45 -23.00
C ASP A 136 59.02 -11.17 -22.25
N VAL A 137 59.94 -10.19 -22.14
CA VAL A 137 59.64 -8.90 -21.50
C VAL A 137 58.59 -8.13 -22.29
N MET A 138 58.70 -8.06 -23.61
CA MET A 138 57.68 -7.44 -24.48
C MET A 138 56.31 -8.13 -24.35
N GLN A 139 56.26 -9.46 -24.30
CA GLN A 139 55.00 -10.19 -24.07
C GLN A 139 54.38 -9.88 -22.71
N ARG A 140 55.20 -9.75 -21.66
CA ARG A 140 54.71 -9.39 -20.32
C ARG A 140 54.21 -7.95 -20.25
N VAL A 141 54.90 -7.01 -20.90
CA VAL A 141 54.46 -5.62 -21.00
C VAL A 141 53.13 -5.54 -21.74
N ALA A 142 53.02 -6.19 -22.91
CA ALA A 142 51.77 -6.26 -23.66
C ALA A 142 50.64 -6.92 -22.82
N GLY A 143 50.96 -7.95 -22.03
CA GLY A 143 50.00 -8.58 -21.13
C GLY A 143 49.54 -7.68 -19.98
N LEU A 144 50.43 -6.83 -19.44
CA LEU A 144 50.08 -5.85 -18.41
C LEU A 144 49.27 -4.69 -18.99
N GLU A 145 49.62 -4.19 -20.17
CA GLU A 145 48.87 -3.16 -20.90
C GLU A 145 47.44 -3.64 -21.20
N GLN A 146 47.29 -4.88 -21.67
CA GLN A 146 45.96 -5.47 -21.90
C GLN A 146 45.14 -5.59 -20.61
N ARG A 147 45.77 -5.98 -19.50
CA ARG A 147 45.09 -6.05 -18.19
C ARG A 147 44.70 -4.68 -17.67
N LEU A 148 45.53 -3.67 -17.88
CA LEU A 148 45.24 -2.29 -17.51
C LEU A 148 44.04 -1.76 -18.33
N ALA A 149 44.03 -1.97 -19.65
CA ALA A 149 42.92 -1.58 -20.51
C ALA A 149 41.59 -2.24 -20.09
N VAL A 150 41.62 -3.54 -19.72
CA VAL A 150 40.43 -4.24 -19.19
C VAL A 150 40.00 -3.69 -17.83
N ALA A 151 40.95 -3.37 -16.95
CA ALA A 151 40.65 -2.78 -15.65
C ALA A 151 40.05 -1.37 -15.76
N GLU A 152 40.59 -0.53 -16.64
CA GLU A 152 40.06 0.81 -16.94
C GLU A 152 38.65 0.75 -17.54
N ALA A 153 38.42 -0.18 -18.49
CA ALA A 153 37.10 -0.43 -19.04
C ALA A 153 36.10 -0.91 -17.96
N ALA A 154 36.57 -1.72 -16.99
CA ALA A 154 35.74 -2.14 -15.87
C ALA A 154 35.41 -0.97 -14.92
N VAL A 155 36.38 -0.13 -14.58
CA VAL A 155 36.20 1.04 -13.70
C VAL A 155 35.26 2.07 -14.32
N THR A 156 35.42 2.37 -15.61
CA THR A 156 34.51 3.28 -16.33
C THR A 156 33.09 2.74 -16.37
N LYS A 157 32.91 1.43 -16.58
CA LYS A 157 31.60 0.78 -16.54
C LYS A 157 30.96 0.81 -15.15
N THR A 158 31.74 0.61 -14.08
CA THR A 158 31.20 0.69 -12.70
C THR A 158 30.86 2.12 -12.31
N ALA A 159 31.69 3.09 -12.68
CA ALA A 159 31.42 4.52 -12.47
C ALA A 159 30.13 4.96 -13.18
N ALA A 160 29.93 4.54 -14.44
CA ALA A 160 28.71 4.81 -15.19
C ALA A 160 27.46 4.21 -14.48
N ARG A 161 27.56 2.99 -13.95
CA ARG A 161 26.46 2.35 -13.22
C ARG A 161 26.15 3.04 -11.90
N ALA A 162 27.18 3.51 -11.17
CA ALA A 162 27.00 4.29 -9.95
C ALA A 162 26.30 5.62 -10.21
N ALA A 163 26.75 6.37 -11.22
CA ALA A 163 26.10 7.62 -11.63
C ALA A 163 24.63 7.41 -12.05
N GLN A 164 24.33 6.28 -12.69
CA GLN A 164 22.97 5.92 -13.07
C GLN A 164 22.08 5.61 -11.86
N LEU A 165 22.60 4.90 -10.85
CA LEU A 165 21.92 4.66 -9.58
C LEU A 165 21.61 5.97 -8.83
N ASP A 166 22.58 6.89 -8.78
CA ASP A 166 22.41 8.20 -8.16
C ASP A 166 21.36 9.05 -8.89
N ALA A 167 21.32 8.98 -10.23
CA ALA A 167 20.28 9.63 -11.04
C ALA A 167 18.89 9.06 -10.72
N VAL A 168 18.74 7.75 -10.58
CA VAL A 168 17.46 7.12 -10.20
C VAL A 168 17.06 7.48 -8.76
N ALA A 169 18.00 7.50 -7.82
CA ALA A 169 17.74 7.86 -6.42
C ALA A 169 17.38 9.35 -6.25
N SER A 170 18.02 10.24 -7.00
CA SER A 170 17.66 11.66 -7.01
C SER A 170 16.31 11.91 -7.67
N ALA A 171 16.01 11.22 -8.78
CA ALA A 171 14.72 11.26 -9.44
C ALA A 171 13.57 10.77 -8.53
N SER A 172 13.76 9.65 -7.81
CA SER A 172 12.76 9.14 -6.88
C SER A 172 12.50 10.10 -5.72
N LYS A 173 13.55 10.73 -5.18
CA LYS A 173 13.43 11.79 -4.17
C LYS A 173 12.73 13.04 -4.71
N ALA A 174 13.01 13.44 -5.96
CA ALA A 174 12.35 14.57 -6.61
C ALA A 174 10.85 14.30 -6.81
N LEU A 175 10.50 13.11 -7.30
CA LEU A 175 9.11 12.67 -7.46
C LEU A 175 8.36 12.68 -6.12
N ALA A 176 8.96 12.13 -5.06
CA ALA A 176 8.37 12.14 -3.71
C ALA A 176 8.19 13.57 -3.16
N ALA A 177 9.10 14.48 -3.49
CA ALA A 177 9.04 15.88 -3.09
C ALA A 177 8.12 16.75 -3.97
N GLY A 178 7.50 16.20 -5.02
CA GLY A 178 6.67 16.97 -5.95
C GLY A 178 7.49 17.94 -6.82
N LYS A 179 8.78 17.68 -6.99
CA LYS A 179 9.68 18.49 -7.84
C LYS A 179 9.66 17.95 -9.27
N PRO A 180 9.79 18.84 -10.28
CA PRO A 180 9.98 18.39 -11.66
C PRO A 180 11.24 17.54 -11.74
N LEU A 181 11.17 16.45 -12.51
CA LEU A 181 12.26 15.48 -12.63
C LEU A 181 13.38 15.98 -13.56
N GLY A 182 13.09 16.97 -14.40
CA GLY A 182 13.97 17.38 -15.49
C GLY A 182 14.04 16.33 -16.60
N VAL A 183 14.89 16.58 -17.59
CA VAL A 183 15.07 15.67 -18.73
C VAL A 183 15.96 14.51 -18.30
N ILE A 184 15.37 13.32 -18.15
CA ILE A 184 16.10 12.08 -17.90
C ILE A 184 16.33 11.36 -19.25
N PRO A 185 17.58 11.13 -19.68
CA PRO A 185 17.86 10.43 -20.94
C PRO A 185 17.27 9.01 -20.94
N GLY A 186 16.52 8.67 -22.00
CA GLY A 186 15.88 7.35 -22.12
C GLY A 186 14.69 7.13 -21.18
N ALA A 187 14.11 8.19 -20.61
CA ALA A 187 12.96 8.09 -19.72
C ALA A 187 11.72 7.54 -20.44
N PRO A 188 11.02 6.57 -19.84
CA PRO A 188 9.71 6.14 -20.30
C PRO A 188 8.72 7.32 -20.38
N PRO A 189 7.69 7.23 -21.25
CA PRO A 189 6.72 8.31 -21.46
C PRO A 189 5.93 8.70 -20.19
N ALA A 190 5.81 7.77 -19.24
CA ALA A 190 5.22 8.04 -17.92
C ALA A 190 6.02 9.04 -17.09
N LEU A 191 7.35 9.10 -17.26
CA LEU A 191 8.21 10.09 -16.58
C LEU A 191 8.36 11.38 -17.38
N ALA A 192 8.33 11.29 -18.71
CA ALA A 192 8.46 12.45 -19.59
C ALA A 192 7.40 13.54 -19.31
N ARG A 193 6.17 13.16 -18.91
CA ARG A 193 5.12 14.12 -18.55
C ARG A 193 5.48 15.02 -17.36
N TYR A 194 6.35 14.54 -16.46
CA TYR A 194 6.79 15.25 -15.25
C TYR A 194 8.19 15.85 -15.40
N ALA A 195 8.72 15.90 -16.63
CA ALA A 195 9.95 16.61 -16.92
C ALA A 195 9.79 18.11 -16.60
N ASP A 196 8.68 18.70 -17.07
CA ASP A 196 8.39 20.13 -16.93
C ASP A 196 7.23 20.44 -15.96
N SER A 197 6.36 19.46 -15.70
CA SER A 197 5.21 19.63 -14.81
C SER A 197 5.46 19.04 -13.43
N LYS A 198 4.97 19.72 -12.39
CA LYS A 198 5.09 19.22 -11.00
C LYS A 198 4.17 18.00 -10.82
N PRO A 199 4.70 16.82 -10.45
CA PRO A 199 3.86 15.67 -10.15
C PRO A 199 3.03 15.94 -8.88
N PRO A 200 1.80 15.39 -8.79
CA PRO A 200 1.07 15.39 -7.53
C PRO A 200 1.89 14.64 -6.47
N THR A 201 1.88 15.12 -5.23
CA THR A 201 2.55 14.43 -4.12
C THR A 201 1.56 13.51 -3.40
N ASP A 202 2.07 12.48 -2.72
CA ASP A 202 1.22 11.63 -1.86
C ASP A 202 0.49 12.46 -0.80
N ALA A 203 1.13 13.49 -0.27
CA ALA A 203 0.51 14.41 0.69
C ALA A 203 -0.66 15.20 0.07
N SER A 204 -0.50 15.72 -1.15
CA SER A 204 -1.57 16.41 -1.89
C SER A 204 -2.73 15.46 -2.17
N LEU A 205 -2.43 14.24 -2.63
CA LEU A 205 -3.45 13.23 -2.92
C LEU A 205 -4.23 12.85 -1.66
N ARG A 206 -3.56 12.68 -0.51
CA ARG A 206 -4.23 12.40 0.78
C ARG A 206 -5.14 13.55 1.22
N GLN A 207 -4.65 14.79 1.09
CA GLN A 207 -5.43 15.97 1.46
C GLN A 207 -6.69 16.11 0.59
N GLU A 208 -6.56 15.91 -0.72
CA GLU A 208 -7.68 15.98 -1.65
C GLU A 208 -8.68 14.82 -1.48
N PHE A 209 -8.17 13.63 -1.13
CA PHE A 209 -8.98 12.44 -0.93
C PHE A 209 -10.06 12.67 0.12
N ALA A 210 -9.73 13.28 1.26
CA ALA A 210 -10.69 13.49 2.35
C ALA A 210 -11.92 14.31 1.90
N GLY A 211 -11.72 15.38 1.12
CA GLY A 211 -12.82 16.19 0.60
C GLY A 211 -13.65 15.47 -0.46
N LEU A 212 -13.00 14.69 -1.32
CA LEU A 212 -13.69 13.90 -2.34
C LEU A 212 -14.45 12.71 -1.76
N ALA A 213 -13.93 12.07 -0.72
CA ALA A 213 -14.57 10.94 -0.04
C ALA A 213 -15.92 11.33 0.58
N VAL A 214 -16.01 12.52 1.18
CA VAL A 214 -17.29 13.05 1.71
C VAL A 214 -18.31 13.20 0.58
N ARG A 215 -17.92 13.84 -0.53
CA ARG A 215 -18.78 14.02 -1.70
C ARG A 215 -19.19 12.70 -2.37
N ALA A 216 -18.26 11.76 -2.48
CA ALA A 216 -18.50 10.43 -3.02
C ALA A 216 -19.48 9.64 -2.14
N THR A 217 -19.34 9.75 -0.82
CA THR A 217 -20.29 9.16 0.14
C THR A 217 -21.68 9.78 0.01
N GLU A 218 -21.78 11.09 -0.20
CA GLU A 218 -23.07 11.76 -0.43
C GLU A 218 -23.73 11.32 -1.73
N ALA A 219 -22.99 11.20 -2.82
CA ALA A 219 -23.51 10.74 -4.11
C ALA A 219 -23.91 9.25 -4.12
N SER A 220 -23.33 8.44 -3.24
CA SER A 220 -23.69 7.02 -3.06
C SER A 220 -24.99 6.82 -2.28
N LYS A 221 -25.52 7.87 -1.62
CA LYS A 221 -26.80 7.77 -0.92
C LYS A 221 -27.89 7.53 -1.96
N PRO A 222 -28.65 6.42 -1.88
CA PRO A 222 -29.78 6.24 -2.78
C PRO A 222 -30.76 7.40 -2.55
N GLU A 223 -31.23 8.03 -3.63
CA GLU A 223 -32.40 8.92 -3.60
C GLU A 223 -33.64 8.09 -3.26
N THR A 224 -33.74 7.66 -2.01
CA THR A 224 -34.96 7.06 -1.48
C THR A 224 -35.95 8.16 -1.13
N GLU A 225 -36.54 8.76 -2.17
CA GLU A 225 -37.81 9.48 -2.07
C GLU A 225 -38.98 8.50 -1.80
N ALA A 226 -38.72 7.19 -1.84
CA ALA A 226 -39.68 6.12 -1.56
C ALA A 226 -39.42 5.27 -0.29
N ASP A 227 -38.48 5.64 0.59
CA ASP A 227 -38.33 4.94 1.89
C ASP A 227 -39.27 5.53 2.93
N THR A 228 -40.49 5.01 2.86
CA THR A 228 -41.61 5.12 3.80
C THR A 228 -41.18 5.23 5.27
N MET A 229 -41.96 6.04 6.00
CA MET A 229 -41.90 6.38 7.43
C MET A 229 -41.42 5.28 8.40
N ALA A 230 -41.61 4.00 8.08
CA ALA A 230 -41.08 2.86 8.83
C ALA A 230 -39.54 2.79 8.85
N GLN A 231 -38.88 3.15 7.75
CA GLN A 231 -37.41 3.20 7.65
C GLN A 231 -36.84 4.27 8.60
N ARG A 232 -37.53 5.41 8.75
CA ARG A 232 -37.16 6.49 9.69
C ARG A 232 -37.29 6.05 11.16
N MET A 233 -38.31 5.26 11.49
CA MET A 233 -38.48 4.68 12.83
C MET A 233 -37.41 3.62 13.14
N TRP A 234 -37.01 2.82 12.14
CA TRP A 234 -35.94 1.83 12.27
C TRP A 234 -34.53 2.48 12.35
N LEU A 235 -34.32 3.59 11.65
CA LEU A 235 -33.10 4.41 11.72
C LEU A 235 -32.91 5.08 13.10
N HIS A 236 -33.99 5.50 13.77
CA HIS A 236 -33.91 6.01 15.15
C HIS A 236 -33.51 4.94 16.18
N VAL A 237 -33.90 3.68 15.97
CA VAL A 237 -33.48 2.58 16.83
C VAL A 237 -32.01 2.19 16.57
N ARG A 238 -31.57 2.20 15.31
CA ARG A 238 -30.16 1.98 14.95
C ARG A 238 -29.22 3.13 15.34
N SER A 239 -29.70 4.37 15.42
CA SER A 239 -28.90 5.51 15.90
C SER A 239 -28.62 5.48 17.40
N LEU A 240 -29.32 4.65 18.18
CA LEU A 240 -29.00 4.43 19.60
C LEU A 240 -27.92 3.35 19.83
N VAL A 241 -27.49 2.64 18.78
CA VAL A 241 -26.38 1.67 18.85
C VAL A 241 -25.28 2.09 17.87
N THR A 242 -24.72 3.27 18.08
CA THR A 242 -23.39 3.61 17.54
C THR A 242 -22.35 3.17 18.56
N ILE A 243 -21.86 1.93 18.44
CA ILE A 243 -20.56 1.57 19.01
C ILE A 243 -19.53 2.23 18.11
N LYS A 244 -19.19 3.47 18.46
CA LYS A 244 -18.12 4.25 17.85
C LYS A 244 -16.80 3.72 18.41
N ASP A 245 -16.22 2.71 17.76
CA ASP A 245 -14.83 2.38 18.04
C ASP A 245 -13.92 3.21 17.12
N ARG A 246 -13.47 4.32 17.71
CA ARG A 246 -12.40 5.26 17.35
C ARG A 246 -12.26 5.85 15.94
N ASP A 247 -12.84 5.29 14.87
CA ASP A 247 -13.02 5.97 13.56
C ASP A 247 -13.80 5.14 12.51
N LYS A 248 -14.31 3.94 12.86
CA LYS A 248 -14.89 3.01 11.90
C LYS A 248 -16.43 3.06 11.87
N VAL A 249 -17.02 3.32 10.70
CA VAL A 249 -18.47 3.24 10.48
C VAL A 249 -18.84 1.79 10.12
N LEU A 250 -19.43 1.07 11.07
CA LEU A 250 -19.86 -0.33 10.90
C LEU A 250 -21.24 -0.48 10.23
N VAL A 251 -22.00 0.61 10.07
CA VAL A 251 -23.30 0.63 9.38
C VAL A 251 -23.45 1.96 8.63
N GLY A 252 -23.39 1.93 7.30
CA GLY A 252 -23.47 3.12 6.42
C GLY A 252 -23.60 2.72 4.94
N ALA A 253 -23.73 3.70 4.04
CA ALA A 253 -23.75 3.45 2.60
C ALA A 253 -22.54 2.60 2.18
N PRO A 254 -22.66 1.61 1.28
CA PRO A 254 -21.57 0.70 0.91
C PRO A 254 -20.27 1.43 0.54
N ALA A 255 -20.36 2.58 -0.11
CA ALA A 255 -19.20 3.41 -0.44
C ALA A 255 -18.43 3.92 0.78
N ALA A 256 -19.07 4.18 1.92
CA ALA A 256 -18.38 4.68 3.11
C ALA A 256 -17.39 3.64 3.68
N ILE A 257 -17.71 2.36 3.57
CA ILE A 257 -16.82 1.27 4.01
C ILE A 257 -15.58 1.22 3.11
N VAL A 258 -15.79 1.22 1.79
CA VAL A 258 -14.71 1.16 0.80
C VAL A 258 -13.82 2.41 0.86
N LEU A 259 -14.42 3.60 0.99
CA LEU A 259 -13.70 4.86 1.14
C LEU A 259 -12.90 4.92 2.45
N GLY A 260 -13.45 4.40 3.55
CA GLY A 260 -12.74 4.30 4.83
C GLY A 260 -11.52 3.37 4.74
N GLU A 261 -11.66 2.19 4.15
CA GLU A 261 -10.53 1.28 3.94
C GLU A 261 -9.47 1.89 3.02
N ALA A 262 -9.88 2.56 1.94
CA ALA A 262 -8.95 3.27 1.07
C ALA A 262 -8.21 4.40 1.83
N GLN A 263 -8.88 5.11 2.73
CA GLN A 263 -8.27 6.14 3.57
C GLN A 263 -7.23 5.55 4.54
N ASP A 264 -7.54 4.41 5.17
CA ASP A 264 -6.61 3.71 6.05
C ASP A 264 -5.35 3.25 5.29
N ARG A 265 -5.53 2.69 4.08
CA ARG A 265 -4.41 2.31 3.20
C ARG A 265 -3.57 3.52 2.78
N LEU A 266 -4.21 4.64 2.47
CA LEU A 266 -3.52 5.90 2.18
C LEU A 266 -2.73 6.41 3.39
N ALA A 267 -3.30 6.34 4.60
CA ALA A 267 -2.62 6.73 5.83
C ALA A 267 -1.37 5.85 6.09
N ALA A 268 -1.47 4.55 5.80
CA ALA A 268 -0.36 3.60 5.84
C ALA A 268 0.70 3.82 4.74
N GLY A 269 0.42 4.68 3.75
CA GLY A 269 1.31 4.92 2.61
C GLY A 269 1.20 3.92 1.47
N ASP A 270 0.19 3.05 1.49
CA ASP A 270 -0.08 2.10 0.42
C ASP A 270 -1.07 2.69 -0.61
N LEU A 271 -0.55 3.55 -1.48
CA LEU A 271 -1.33 4.18 -2.54
C LEU A 271 -1.90 3.15 -3.54
N ALA A 272 -1.13 2.10 -3.84
CA ALA A 272 -1.55 1.07 -4.80
C ALA A 272 -2.73 0.27 -4.27
N ALA A 273 -2.66 -0.16 -3.02
CA ALA A 273 -3.75 -0.87 -2.38
C ALA A 273 -4.98 0.03 -2.19
N ALA A 274 -4.80 1.33 -1.91
CA ALA A 274 -5.91 2.28 -1.85
C ALA A 274 -6.64 2.42 -3.19
N VAL A 275 -5.91 2.61 -4.29
CA VAL A 275 -6.50 2.67 -5.65
C VAL A 275 -7.23 1.38 -6.01
N ALA A 276 -6.67 0.22 -5.66
CA ALA A 276 -7.32 -1.07 -5.89
C ALA A 276 -8.63 -1.22 -5.09
N THR A 277 -8.66 -0.76 -3.84
CA THR A 277 -9.88 -0.74 -3.03
C THR A 277 -10.97 0.13 -3.66
N LEU A 278 -10.61 1.27 -4.27
CA LEU A 278 -11.59 2.14 -4.91
C LEU A 278 -12.31 1.51 -6.12
N ALA A 279 -11.77 0.44 -6.71
CA ALA A 279 -12.45 -0.29 -7.79
C ALA A 279 -13.77 -0.95 -7.34
N ALA A 280 -14.00 -1.09 -6.04
CA ALA A 280 -15.23 -1.62 -5.46
C ALA A 280 -16.30 -0.54 -5.19
N LEU A 281 -16.04 0.74 -5.50
CA LEU A 281 -17.05 1.79 -5.37
C LEU A 281 -18.22 1.56 -6.34
N ASP A 282 -19.41 2.02 -5.93
CA ASP A 282 -20.53 2.11 -6.84
C ASP A 282 -20.27 3.16 -7.95
N PRO A 283 -20.98 3.10 -9.10
CA PRO A 283 -20.70 3.98 -10.24
C PRO A 283 -20.80 5.48 -9.95
N ALA A 284 -21.71 5.91 -9.07
CA ALA A 284 -21.90 7.33 -8.77
C ALA A 284 -20.74 7.88 -7.94
N ALA A 285 -20.33 7.13 -6.92
CA ALA A 285 -19.17 7.48 -6.10
C ALA A 285 -17.85 7.36 -6.88
N ALA A 286 -17.72 6.33 -7.73
CA ALA A 286 -16.56 6.13 -8.60
C ALA A 286 -16.38 7.29 -9.59
N ALA A 287 -17.47 7.85 -10.14
CA ALA A 287 -17.42 9.00 -11.03
C ALA A 287 -16.82 10.25 -10.35
N ILE A 288 -17.13 10.48 -9.06
CA ILE A 288 -16.55 11.60 -8.29
C ILE A 288 -15.05 11.38 -8.04
N MET A 289 -14.64 10.13 -7.83
CA MET A 289 -13.25 9.75 -7.54
C MET A 289 -12.38 9.57 -8.80
N ALA A 290 -12.96 9.62 -10.01
CA ALA A 290 -12.28 9.26 -11.25
C ALA A 290 -11.00 10.07 -11.49
N ASP A 291 -11.08 11.40 -11.39
CA ASP A 291 -9.94 12.30 -11.61
C ASP A 291 -8.83 12.12 -10.57
N TRP A 292 -9.22 11.83 -9.32
CA TRP A 292 -8.26 11.52 -8.27
C TRP A 292 -7.55 10.20 -8.54
N THR A 293 -8.32 9.17 -8.92
CA THR A 293 -7.82 7.82 -9.21
C THR A 293 -6.88 7.82 -10.41
N ALA A 294 -7.21 8.58 -11.46
CA ALA A 294 -6.36 8.75 -12.63
C ALA A 294 -5.00 9.41 -12.28
N ARG A 295 -5.01 10.42 -11.40
CA ARG A 295 -3.78 11.08 -10.94
C ARG A 295 -2.94 10.17 -10.03
N ALA A 296 -3.57 9.41 -9.15
CA ALA A 296 -2.91 8.41 -8.32
C ALA A 296 -2.28 7.30 -9.19
N GLN A 297 -2.99 6.79 -10.20
CA GLN A 297 -2.47 5.79 -11.12
C GLN A 297 -1.29 6.33 -11.94
N ALA A 298 -1.38 7.56 -12.46
CA ALA A 298 -0.27 8.18 -13.18
C ALA A 298 1.01 8.28 -12.33
N LEU A 299 0.87 8.50 -11.02
CA LEU A 299 1.98 8.51 -10.08
C LEU A 299 2.56 7.11 -9.86
N LEU A 300 1.72 6.09 -9.72
CA LEU A 300 2.15 4.69 -9.63
C LEU A 300 2.88 4.24 -10.90
N ASP A 301 2.38 4.60 -12.07
CA ASP A 301 3.00 4.31 -13.36
C ASP A 301 4.38 4.97 -13.47
N ALA A 302 4.53 6.22 -12.99
CA ALA A 302 5.82 6.89 -12.93
C ALA A 302 6.81 6.19 -11.98
N ARG A 303 6.35 5.74 -10.81
CA ARG A 303 7.18 4.95 -9.88
C ARG A 303 7.61 3.61 -10.50
N ALA A 304 6.68 2.92 -11.16
CA ALA A 304 6.98 1.68 -11.87
C ALA A 304 7.98 1.91 -13.01
N ALA A 305 7.81 2.98 -13.79
CA ALA A 305 8.72 3.37 -14.85
C ALA A 305 10.15 3.63 -14.31
N LEU A 306 10.30 4.29 -13.16
CA LEU A 306 11.61 4.45 -12.51
C LEU A 306 12.25 3.11 -12.16
N ALA A 307 11.47 2.14 -11.67
CA ALA A 307 11.97 0.80 -11.35
C ALA A 307 12.38 -0.03 -12.59
N THR A 308 11.88 0.34 -13.78
CA THR A 308 12.29 -0.30 -15.03
C THR A 308 13.57 0.28 -15.64
N LEU A 309 14.05 1.42 -15.17
CA LEU A 309 15.27 2.02 -15.72
C LEU A 309 16.49 1.11 -15.48
N PRO A 310 17.35 0.91 -16.49
CA PRO A 310 18.60 0.19 -16.32
C PRO A 310 19.40 0.90 -15.22
N GLY A 311 19.81 0.17 -14.19
CA GLY A 311 20.40 0.74 -12.98
C GLY A 311 19.57 0.53 -11.72
N ALA A 312 18.24 0.43 -11.79
CA ALA A 312 17.39 0.15 -10.62
C ALA A 312 17.41 -1.32 -10.15
N ARG A 313 17.97 -2.24 -10.96
CA ARG A 313 18.15 -3.67 -10.66
C ARG A 313 19.63 -4.05 -10.54
#